data_AF-A0A1J0VXT6-F1
#
_entry.id   AF-A0A1J0VXT6-F1
#
_cell.length_a   1.000
_cell.length_b   1.000
_cell.length_c   1.000
_cell.angle_alpha   90.00
_cell.angle_beta   90.00
_cell.angle_gamma   90.00
#
_symmetry.space_group_name_H-M   'P 1'
#
loop_
_entity.id
_entity.type
_entity.pdbx_description
1 polymer ?
#
loop_
_entity_poly.entity_id
_entity_poly.type
_entity_poly.pdbx_seq_one_letter_code
_entity_poly.pdbx_strand_id
1 'polypeptide(L)'
;MPVAERFPSLHAYNLAYPHAPLPENRRAREQMRGFDAAGLGLEDDLLSSGALLTVEFLPGGAPGTGDLDRIGTVVATRWGQGPVYVLAESVSLRSAWKASVEQWPTTLSAALSVMAGLRRYTSTLPS
;
A
#
# COMPACT_ATOMS: atom_id res chain seq x y z
N MET A 1 16.88 -0.40 -8.60
CA MET A 1 15.44 -0.71 -8.52
C MET A 1 15.06 -0.78 -7.05
N PRO A 2 14.04 -0.06 -6.58
CA PRO A 2 13.53 -0.25 -5.21
C PRO A 2 13.06 -1.71 -5.04
N VAL A 3 13.37 -2.31 -3.89
CA VAL A 3 12.94 -3.67 -3.54
C VAL A 3 11.80 -3.55 -2.54
N ALA A 4 10.66 -4.20 -2.81
CA ALA A 4 9.57 -4.30 -1.84
C ALA A 4 9.93 -5.33 -0.76
N GLU A 5 9.77 -4.96 0.51
CA GLU A 5 9.76 -5.96 1.57
C GLU A 5 8.49 -6.82 1.43
N ARG A 6 8.61 -8.13 1.60
CA ARG A 6 7.54 -9.09 1.34
C ARG A 6 7.27 -9.96 2.55
N PHE A 7 6.02 -9.98 2.98
CA PHE A 7 5.52 -10.86 4.03
C PHE A 7 4.70 -12.00 3.41
N PRO A 8 4.86 -13.24 3.92
CA PRO A 8 4.13 -14.40 3.38
C PRO A 8 2.63 -14.36 3.67
N SER A 9 2.19 -13.62 4.69
CA SER A 9 0.79 -13.54 5.11
C SER A 9 0.46 -12.18 5.73
N LEU A 10 -0.84 -11.88 5.81
CA LEU A 10 -1.33 -10.71 6.55
C LEU A 10 -0.89 -10.72 8.01
N HIS A 11 -0.95 -11.89 8.65
CA HIS A 11 -0.58 -12.04 10.04
C HIS A 11 0.90 -11.68 10.26
N ALA A 12 1.80 -12.18 9.41
CA ALA A 12 3.22 -11.85 9.47
C ALA A 12 3.48 -10.35 9.27
N TYR A 13 2.75 -9.72 8.33
CA TYR A 13 2.80 -8.27 8.13
C TYR A 13 2.32 -7.51 9.37
N ASN A 14 1.15 -7.85 9.92
CA ASN A 14 0.57 -7.16 11.07
C ASN A 14 1.42 -7.29 12.35
N LEU A 15 2.16 -8.39 12.51
CA LEU A 15 3.15 -8.53 13.59
C LEU A 15 4.32 -7.55 13.43
N ALA A 16 4.79 -7.33 12.21
CA ALA A 16 5.88 -6.39 11.93
C ALA A 16 5.42 -4.91 11.89
N TYR A 17 4.15 -4.67 11.50
CA TYR A 17 3.55 -3.34 11.32
C TYR A 17 2.33 -3.11 12.20
N PRO A 18 2.46 -3.16 13.55
CA PRO A 18 1.32 -3.03 14.46
C PRO A 18 0.65 -1.65 14.41
N HIS A 19 1.35 -0.63 13.90
CA HIS A 19 0.85 0.75 13.78
C HIS A 19 0.07 1.01 12.48
N ALA A 20 0.15 0.12 11.50
CA ALA A 20 -0.54 0.22 10.21
C ALA A 20 -1.16 -1.13 9.83
N PRO A 21 -2.04 -1.71 10.68
CA PRO A 21 -2.53 -3.06 10.47
C PRO A 21 -3.40 -3.14 9.21
N LEU A 22 -3.18 -4.18 8.42
CA LEU A 22 -4.09 -4.57 7.35
C LEU A 22 -5.23 -5.41 7.98
N PRO A 23 -6.51 -4.98 7.88
CA PRO A 23 -7.60 -5.69 8.55
C PRO A 23 -7.75 -7.12 8.07
N GLU A 24 -7.84 -8.09 9.01
CA GLU A 24 -8.05 -9.50 8.67
C GLU A 24 -9.50 -9.80 8.24
N ASN A 25 -10.46 -8.98 8.69
CA ASN A 25 -11.86 -9.08 8.28
C ASN A 25 -12.10 -8.43 6.91
N ARG A 26 -12.67 -9.21 5.97
CA ARG A 26 -13.03 -8.76 4.62
C ARG A 26 -13.91 -7.52 4.59
N ARG A 27 -14.94 -7.45 5.45
CA ARG A 27 -15.86 -6.31 5.51
C ARG A 27 -15.16 -5.01 5.92
N ALA A 28 -14.16 -5.11 6.80
CA ALA A 28 -13.35 -3.96 7.18
C ALA A 28 -12.47 -3.50 6.01
N ARG A 29 -11.94 -4.44 5.21
CA ARG A 29 -11.15 -4.13 4.02
C ARG A 29 -11.98 -3.48 2.91
N GLU A 30 -13.18 -3.97 2.65
CA GLU A 30 -14.08 -3.41 1.63
C GLU A 30 -14.51 -1.96 1.92
N GLN A 31 -14.40 -1.52 3.18
CA GLN A 31 -14.64 -0.12 3.57
C GLN A 31 -13.41 0.77 3.38
N MET A 32 -12.23 0.20 3.19
CA MET A 32 -11.01 0.97 2.96
C MET A 32 -10.97 1.44 1.52
N ARG A 33 -10.52 2.68 1.35
CA ARG A 33 -10.26 3.25 0.04
C ARG A 33 -8.90 2.79 -0.48
N GLY A 34 -8.90 1.73 -1.29
CA GLY A 34 -7.74 1.19 -2.01
C GLY A 34 -7.65 1.68 -3.46
N PHE A 35 -6.57 1.31 -4.15
CA PHE A 35 -6.35 1.54 -5.58
C PHE A 35 -6.20 0.22 -6.33
N ASP A 36 -7.01 0.04 -7.38
CA ASP A 36 -7.01 -1.09 -8.29
C ASP A 36 -7.13 -0.55 -9.72
N ALA A 37 -6.05 -0.56 -10.52
CA ALA A 37 -6.00 0.08 -11.85
C ALA A 37 -7.20 -0.28 -12.75
N ALA A 38 -8.28 0.52 -12.70
CA ALA A 38 -9.59 0.24 -13.30
C ALA A 38 -10.22 -1.11 -12.92
N GLY A 39 -9.97 -1.61 -11.70
CA GLY A 39 -10.45 -2.92 -11.25
C GLY A 39 -9.67 -4.12 -11.82
N LEU A 40 -8.65 -3.89 -12.66
CA LEU A 40 -7.76 -4.93 -13.16
C LEU A 40 -6.68 -5.31 -12.14
N GLY A 41 -6.35 -4.40 -11.22
CA GLY A 41 -5.22 -4.56 -10.31
C GLY A 41 -3.87 -4.34 -10.99
N LEU A 42 -2.81 -4.63 -10.24
CA LEU A 42 -1.42 -4.47 -10.65
C LEU A 42 -0.81 -5.84 -10.89
N GLU A 43 -0.11 -6.02 -12.02
CA GLU A 43 0.61 -7.26 -12.30
C GLU A 43 1.87 -7.40 -11.42
N ASP A 44 2.03 -8.55 -10.77
CA ASP A 44 3.27 -8.93 -10.08
C ASP A 44 4.36 -9.34 -11.08
N ASP A 45 5.00 -8.34 -11.68
CA ASP A 45 6.10 -8.47 -12.63
C ASP A 45 7.46 -8.74 -11.95
N LEU A 46 7.56 -8.53 -10.64
CA LEU A 46 8.80 -8.76 -9.88
C LEU A 46 9.08 -10.24 -9.62
N LEU A 47 8.03 -11.02 -9.35
CA LEU A 47 8.13 -12.48 -9.18
C LEU A 47 7.62 -13.24 -10.40
N SER A 48 7.18 -12.53 -11.43
CA SER A 48 6.54 -13.09 -12.63
C SER A 48 5.43 -14.10 -12.29
N SER A 49 4.70 -13.83 -11.21
CA SER A 49 3.69 -14.75 -10.68
C SER A 49 2.37 -14.67 -11.46
N GLY A 50 2.20 -13.61 -12.27
CA GLY A 50 0.94 -13.28 -12.96
C GLY A 50 -0.20 -12.91 -12.01
N ALA A 51 0.08 -12.75 -10.71
CA ALA A 51 -0.92 -12.36 -9.74
C ALA A 51 -1.31 -10.89 -9.94
N LEU A 52 -2.62 -10.63 -9.86
CA LEU A 52 -3.17 -9.29 -9.82
C LEU A 52 -3.26 -8.82 -8.37
N LEU A 53 -2.66 -7.68 -8.10
CA LEU A 53 -2.56 -7.06 -6.78
C LEU A 53 -3.42 -5.81 -6.70
N THR A 54 -3.83 -5.44 -5.50
CA THR A 54 -4.43 -4.14 -5.18
C THR A 54 -3.50 -3.38 -4.26
N VAL A 55 -3.49 -2.07 -4.37
CA VAL A 55 -2.75 -1.19 -3.45
C VAL A 55 -3.68 -0.76 -2.32
N GLU A 56 -3.24 -1.04 -1.09
CA GLU A 56 -3.92 -0.67 0.14
C GLU A 56 -3.13 0.44 0.84
N PHE A 57 -3.85 1.40 1.42
CA PHE A 57 -3.29 2.53 2.15
C PHE A 57 -3.61 2.36 3.63
N LEU A 58 -2.59 2.25 4.48
CA LEU A 58 -2.75 1.86 5.88
C LEU A 58 -2.16 2.93 6.81
N PRO A 59 -2.82 3.23 7.94
CA PRO A 59 -4.08 2.64 8.41
C PRO A 59 -5.34 3.27 7.76
N GLY A 60 -6.36 2.43 7.53
CA GLY A 60 -7.73 2.89 7.29
C GLY A 60 -8.02 3.52 5.93
N GLY A 61 -7.28 3.16 4.89
CA GLY A 61 -7.51 3.59 3.51
C GLY A 61 -6.94 4.97 3.15
N ALA A 62 -6.98 5.30 1.86
CA ALA A 62 -6.59 6.61 1.37
C ALA A 62 -7.57 7.68 1.85
N PRO A 63 -7.12 8.81 2.43
CA PRO A 63 -7.99 9.91 2.85
C PRO A 63 -8.82 10.49 1.70
N GLY A 64 -10.11 10.73 1.93
CA GLY A 64 -11.00 11.48 1.04
C GLY A 64 -10.71 12.98 1.00
N THR A 65 -11.50 13.74 0.23
CA THR A 65 -11.31 15.19 0.04
C THR A 65 -11.57 16.02 1.31
N GLY A 66 -12.39 15.54 2.23
CA GLY A 66 -12.68 16.19 3.52
C GLY A 66 -11.92 15.61 4.73
N ASP A 67 -11.21 14.50 4.55
CA ASP A 67 -10.53 13.83 5.66
C ASP A 67 -9.20 14.52 6.00
N LEU A 68 -8.74 14.37 7.24
CA LEU A 68 -7.36 14.74 7.58
C LEU A 68 -6.38 13.79 6.90
N ASP A 69 -5.23 14.33 6.50
CA ASP A 69 -4.14 13.49 6.00
C ASP A 69 -3.53 12.66 7.14
N ARG A 70 -2.93 11.53 6.78
CA ARG A 70 -2.30 10.58 7.70
C ARG A 70 -0.97 10.14 7.14
N ILE A 71 0.02 9.99 8.02
CA ILE A 71 1.27 9.31 7.70
C ILE A 71 1.05 7.81 7.91
N GLY A 72 1.48 6.99 6.95
CA GLY A 72 1.25 5.57 7.01
C GLY A 72 2.08 4.76 6.03
N THR A 73 1.62 3.54 5.79
CA THR A 73 2.27 2.53 4.96
C THR A 73 1.39 2.19 3.77
N VAL A 74 2.01 2.05 2.60
CA VAL A 74 1.35 1.65 1.36
C VAL A 74 1.81 0.24 1.03
N VAL A 75 0.87 -0.66 0.83
CA VAL A 75 1.16 -2.07 0.54
C VAL A 75 0.43 -2.53 -0.71
N ALA A 76 0.96 -3.55 -1.38
CA ALA A 76 0.25 -4.30 -2.40
C ALA A 76 -0.09 -5.71 -1.91
N THR A 77 -1.30 -6.17 -2.21
CA THR A 77 -1.80 -7.48 -1.76
C THR A 77 -2.71 -8.11 -2.81
N ARG A 78 -3.05 -9.39 -2.68
CA ARG A 78 -4.10 -10.01 -3.52
C ARG A 78 -5.47 -9.74 -2.91
N TRP A 79 -6.04 -8.55 -3.13
CA TRP A 79 -7.35 -8.18 -2.56
C TRP A 79 -7.42 -8.33 -1.03
N GLY A 80 -6.37 -7.86 -0.36
CA GLY A 80 -6.22 -8.01 1.09
C GLY A 80 -5.89 -9.42 1.56
N GLN A 81 -5.40 -10.28 0.66
CA GLN A 81 -4.82 -11.58 0.99
C GLN A 81 -3.30 -11.57 0.77
N GLY A 82 -2.59 -12.46 1.47
CA GLY A 82 -1.16 -12.63 1.30
C GLY A 82 -0.78 -13.13 -0.12
N PRO A 83 0.46 -12.90 -0.57
CA PRO A 83 1.53 -12.17 0.13
C PRO A 83 1.27 -10.66 0.22
N VAL A 84 1.93 -9.99 1.18
CA VAL A 84 1.87 -8.53 1.37
C VAL A 84 3.21 -7.93 0.96
N TYR A 85 3.20 -6.96 0.04
CA TYR A 85 4.37 -6.24 -0.42
C TYR A 85 4.34 -4.81 0.14
N VAL A 86 5.36 -4.40 0.88
CA VAL A 86 5.50 -3.02 1.38
C VAL A 86 6.10 -2.16 0.26
N LEU A 87 5.35 -1.17 -0.20
CA LEU A 87 5.78 -0.27 -1.28
C LEU A 87 6.42 1.02 -0.77
N ALA A 88 5.88 1.55 0.32
CA ALA A 88 6.43 2.70 1.03
C ALA A 88 5.96 2.73 2.49
N GLU A 89 6.82 3.29 3.33
CA GLU A 89 6.57 3.50 4.75
C GLU A 89 6.73 4.97 5.10
N SER A 90 6.00 5.40 6.14
CA SER A 90 6.06 6.77 6.66
C SER A 90 5.84 7.83 5.58
N VAL A 91 4.84 7.64 4.71
CA VAL A 91 4.45 8.59 3.66
C VAL A 91 3.07 9.18 3.92
N SER A 92 2.80 10.37 3.38
CA SER A 92 1.43 10.92 3.34
C SER A 92 0.54 10.00 2.50
N LEU A 93 -0.51 9.45 3.10
CA LEU A 93 -1.47 8.60 2.39
C LEU A 93 -2.25 9.39 1.33
N ARG A 94 -2.48 10.70 1.55
CA ARG A 94 -3.07 11.57 0.54
C ARG A 94 -2.14 11.74 -0.67
N SER A 95 -0.86 12.00 -0.44
CA SER A 95 0.12 12.11 -1.53
C SER A 95 0.30 10.80 -2.27
N ALA A 96 0.35 9.68 -1.56
CA ALA A 96 0.45 8.35 -2.17
C ALA A 96 -0.77 8.02 -3.04
N TRP A 97 -1.98 8.32 -2.54
CA TRP A 97 -3.20 8.19 -3.32
C TRP A 97 -3.14 9.05 -4.58
N LYS A 98 -2.82 10.34 -4.44
CA LYS A 98 -2.72 11.29 -5.55
C LYS A 98 -1.74 10.80 -6.62
N ALA A 99 -0.54 10.38 -6.21
CA ALA A 99 0.47 9.87 -7.12
C ALA A 99 0.00 8.59 -7.84
N SER A 100 -0.72 7.69 -7.15
CA SER A 100 -1.27 6.47 -7.74
C SER A 100 -2.31 6.77 -8.81
N VAL A 101 -3.24 7.70 -8.57
CA VAL A 101 -4.27 8.06 -9.55
C VAL A 101 -3.72 8.91 -10.71
N GLU A 102 -2.68 9.71 -10.48
CA GLU A 102 -2.06 10.52 -11.53
C GLU A 102 -1.17 9.68 -12.47
N GLN A 103 -0.43 8.71 -11.92
CA GLN A 103 0.51 7.90 -12.70
C GLN A 103 -0.05 6.55 -13.14
N TRP A 104 -1.14 6.11 -12.51
CA TRP A 104 -1.89 4.90 -12.87
C TRP A 104 -1.02 3.64 -13.07
N PRO A 105 -0.24 3.22 -12.05
CA PRO A 105 0.64 2.07 -12.21
C PRO A 105 -0.15 0.78 -12.43
N THR A 106 0.22 0.04 -13.47
CA THR A 106 -0.39 -1.27 -13.81
C THR A 106 0.51 -2.46 -13.46
N THR A 107 1.74 -2.24 -13.01
CA THR A 107 2.67 -3.28 -12.54
C THR A 107 3.20 -2.96 -11.15
N LEU A 108 3.66 -3.99 -10.43
CA LEU A 108 4.23 -3.85 -9.10
C LEU A 108 5.52 -3.01 -9.12
N SER A 109 6.38 -3.19 -10.13
CA SER A 109 7.58 -2.37 -10.30
C SER A 109 7.26 -0.89 -10.58
N ALA A 110 6.21 -0.60 -11.35
CA ALA A 110 5.74 0.76 -11.60
C ALA A 110 5.21 1.38 -10.30
N ALA A 111 4.41 0.65 -9.53
CA ALA A 111 3.91 1.12 -8.23
C ALA A 111 5.04 1.43 -7.25
N LEU A 112 6.07 0.59 -7.19
CA LEU A 112 7.27 0.89 -6.39
C LEU A 112 7.98 2.17 -6.85
N SER A 113 8.07 2.39 -8.16
CA SER A 113 8.70 3.59 -8.71
C SER A 113 7.89 4.85 -8.37
N VAL A 114 6.57 4.79 -8.46
CA VAL A 114 5.65 5.85 -8.01
C VAL A 114 5.88 6.16 -6.53
N MET A 115 5.91 5.12 -5.69
CA MET A 115 6.06 5.27 -4.24
C MET A 115 7.46 5.75 -3.83
N ALA A 116 8.51 5.38 -4.56
CA ALA A 116 9.88 5.83 -4.31
C ALA A 116 10.06 7.35 -4.52
N GLY A 117 9.22 7.98 -5.33
CA GLY A 117 9.22 9.44 -5.54
C GLY A 117 8.58 10.23 -4.39
N LEU A 118 7.95 9.57 -3.41
CA LEU A 118 7.28 10.24 -2.30
C LEU A 118 8.26 10.65 -1.21
N ARG A 119 7.99 11.80 -0.59
CA ARG A 119 8.70 12.22 0.62
C ARG A 119 8.34 11.29 1.78
N ARG A 120 9.38 10.69 2.37
CA ARG A 120 9.27 9.94 3.63
C ARG A 120 9.45 10.87 4.81
N TYR A 121 8.61 10.69 5.82
CA TYR A 121 8.69 11.38 7.09
C TYR A 121 9.54 10.53 8.03
N THR A 122 10.67 11.07 8.49
CA THR A 122 11.41 10.45 9.59
C THR A 122 10.59 10.61 10.85
N SER A 123 10.20 9.52 11.49
CA SER A 123 9.71 9.56 12.86
C SER A 123 10.86 9.96 13.78
N THR A 124 11.11 11.25 13.94
CA THR A 124 11.80 11.75 15.13
C THR A 124 10.77 11.75 16.24
N LEU A 125 10.65 10.62 16.94
CA LEU A 125 10.09 10.61 18.29
C LEU A 125 11.06 11.39 19.18
N PRO A 126 10.65 12.47 19.86
CA PRO A 126 11.41 12.94 21.01
C PRO A 126 11.33 11.84 22.09
N SER A 127 12.51 11.44 22.58
CA SER A 127 12.65 10.61 23.79
C SER A 127 12.20 11.37 25.03
#